data_AF-A0A3P7MQM2-F1
#
_entry.id   AF-A0A3P7MQM2-F1
#
_cell.length_a   1.000
_cell.length_b   1.000
_cell.length_c   1.000
_cell.angle_alpha   90.00
_cell.angle_beta   90.00
_cell.angle_gamma   90.00
#
_symmetry.space_group_name_H-M   'P 1'
#
loop_
_entity.id
_entity.type
_entity.pdbx_description
1 polymer ?
#
loop_
_entity_poly.entity_id
_entity_poly.type
_entity_poly.pdbx_seq_one_letter_code
_entity_poly.pdbx_strand_id
1 'polypeptide(L)'
;MLDVVFYFLICYSFQRIETSLTWSRERNFDKDWIRLTADQMLASLSEVRIANDVFQQLLVRLHESHELFSQTLRRLEARAEQRTTQFEESQASIRRYHAPRLARQLLEITSLQNLIVMGYPALGREIGRGQFGVVYTCPTWGSLKNLAVKSVVPADEKHWRELAMEIYYIGEMTPVRAEGFLQEMEEEWFSENAKSSFQWRLVAALRLYRCVGYLPPL
;
A
#
# COMPACT_ATOMS: atom_id res chain seq x y z
N MET A 1 -0.04 -25.78 22.13
CA MET A 1 -0.93 -26.12 23.28
C MET A 1 -0.84 -27.61 23.65
N LEU A 2 -0.49 -28.51 22.72
CA LEU A 2 -0.28 -29.94 22.99
C LEU A 2 1.05 -30.25 23.72
N ASP A 3 2.09 -29.45 23.53
CA ASP A 3 3.42 -29.70 24.14
C ASP A 3 3.44 -29.49 25.67
N VAL A 4 2.67 -28.52 26.17
CA VAL A 4 2.57 -28.23 27.60
C VAL A 4 1.82 -29.34 28.33
N VAL A 5 0.80 -29.90 27.70
CA VAL A 5 0.03 -31.04 28.23
C VAL A 5 0.88 -32.31 28.23
N PHE A 6 1.71 -32.51 27.22
CA PHE A 6 2.63 -33.66 27.14
C PHE A 6 3.73 -33.59 28.22
N TYR A 7 4.31 -32.41 28.44
CA TYR A 7 5.25 -32.18 29.55
C TYR A 7 4.59 -32.41 30.91
N PHE A 8 3.35 -31.93 31.10
CA PHE A 8 2.59 -32.17 32.33
C PHE A 8 2.28 -33.67 32.53
N LEU A 9 1.96 -34.41 31.48
CA LEU A 9 1.71 -35.85 31.57
C LEU A 9 2.97 -36.64 31.91
N ILE A 10 4.12 -36.26 31.37
CA ILE A 10 5.41 -36.89 31.67
C ILE A 10 5.80 -36.61 33.13
N CYS A 11 5.69 -35.36 33.59
CA CYS A 11 5.98 -35.02 34.98
C CYS A 11 5.00 -35.71 35.96
N TYR A 12 3.71 -35.76 35.63
CA TYR A 12 2.70 -36.39 36.47
C TYR A 12 2.85 -37.93 36.54
N SER A 13 3.27 -38.57 35.44
CA SER A 13 3.58 -40.00 35.44
C SER A 13 4.86 -40.33 36.20
N PHE A 14 5.88 -39.47 36.13
CA PHE A 14 7.12 -39.62 36.90
C PHE A 14 6.88 -39.49 38.42
N GLN A 15 6.06 -38.52 38.82
CA GLN A 15 5.69 -38.30 40.22
C GLN A 15 4.83 -39.44 40.79
N ARG A 16 3.98 -40.06 39.96
CA ARG A 16 3.22 -41.27 40.35
C ARG A 16 4.11 -42.48 40.58
N ILE A 17 5.15 -42.65 39.76
CA ILE A 17 6.15 -43.73 39.90
C ILE A 17 6.95 -43.54 41.19
N GLU A 18 7.30 -42.30 41.55
CA GLU A 18 7.96 -41.98 42.82
C GLU A 18 7.11 -42.40 44.04
N THR A 19 5.80 -42.16 44.00
CA THR A 19 4.89 -42.51 45.11
C THR A 19 4.54 -43.99 45.19
N SER A 20 4.66 -44.75 44.10
CA SER A 20 4.41 -46.21 44.09
C SER A 20 5.66 -47.03 44.44
N LEU A 21 6.84 -46.41 44.46
CA LEU A 21 8.09 -47.01 44.91
C LEU A 21 8.22 -46.91 46.44
N THR A 22 7.44 -47.72 47.18
CA THR A 22 7.57 -47.86 48.64
C THR A 22 8.88 -48.53 49.10
N TRP A 23 9.80 -48.83 48.17
CA TRP A 23 11.08 -49.49 48.41
C TRP A 23 12.24 -48.57 48.79
N SER A 24 12.01 -47.30 49.14
CA SER A 24 13.12 -46.34 49.37
C SER A 24 12.98 -45.54 50.66
N ARG A 25 12.91 -46.22 51.81
CA ARG A 25 13.19 -45.53 53.09
C ARG A 25 14.31 -46.10 53.95
N GLU A 26 14.86 -47.25 53.60
CA GLU A 26 16.17 -47.67 54.11
C GLU A 26 16.98 -48.31 52.99
N ARG A 27 17.43 -47.49 52.03
CA ARG A 27 18.56 -47.92 51.19
C ARG A 27 19.82 -47.78 52.04
N ASN A 28 20.05 -48.75 52.92
CA ASN A 28 21.41 -49.11 53.34
C ASN A 28 22.08 -49.71 52.10
N PHE A 29 22.31 -48.86 51.10
CA PHE A 29 23.25 -49.17 50.05
C PHE A 29 24.57 -49.48 50.74
N ASP A 30 25.12 -50.64 50.43
CA ASP A 30 26.43 -51.01 50.91
C ASP A 30 27.40 -49.88 50.58
N LYS A 31 28.00 -49.30 51.62
CA LYS A 31 28.92 -48.17 51.47
C LYS A 31 30.11 -48.57 50.61
N ASP A 32 30.47 -49.85 50.62
CA ASP A 32 31.53 -50.40 49.80
C ASP A 32 31.09 -50.52 48.33
N TRP A 33 29.83 -50.86 48.06
CA TRP A 33 29.27 -50.81 46.70
C TRP A 33 29.18 -49.37 46.17
N ILE A 34 28.75 -48.41 47.00
CA ILE A 34 28.72 -46.99 46.61
C ILE A 34 30.14 -46.50 46.28
N ARG A 35 31.12 -46.80 47.14
CA ARG A 35 32.53 -46.42 46.91
C ARG A 35 33.08 -47.06 45.65
N LEU A 36 32.88 -48.36 45.46
CA LEU A 36 33.33 -49.09 44.27
C LEU A 36 32.70 -48.51 43.00
N THR A 37 31.41 -48.21 43.03
CA THR A 37 30.69 -47.61 41.90
C THR A 37 31.17 -46.18 41.62
N ALA A 38 31.39 -45.39 42.67
CA ALA A 38 31.93 -44.04 42.54
C ALA A 38 33.37 -44.04 42.00
N ASP A 39 34.23 -44.94 42.48
CA ASP A 39 35.61 -45.10 42.00
C ASP A 39 35.65 -45.59 40.55
N GLN A 40 34.76 -46.50 40.17
CA GLN A 40 34.60 -46.92 38.77
C GLN A 40 34.08 -45.78 37.89
N MET A 41 33.13 -44.98 38.38
CA MET A 41 32.65 -43.79 37.67
C MET A 41 33.78 -42.77 37.49
N LEU A 42 34.52 -42.47 38.56
CA LEU A 42 35.66 -41.56 38.54
C LEU A 42 36.79 -42.06 37.63
N ALA A 43 37.10 -43.35 37.65
CA ALA A 43 38.07 -43.97 36.74
C ALA A 43 37.60 -43.99 35.28
N SER A 44 36.28 -43.96 35.04
CA SER A 44 35.68 -43.90 33.70
C SER A 44 35.56 -42.48 33.14
N LEU A 45 35.79 -41.44 33.95
CA LEU A 45 35.83 -40.05 33.51
C LEU A 45 37.16 -39.80 32.78
N SER A 46 37.11 -39.87 31.45
CA SER A 46 38.19 -39.35 30.62
C SER A 46 37.86 -37.93 30.18
N GLU A 47 38.80 -37.02 30.39
CA GLU A 47 38.69 -35.61 29.96
C GLU A 47 38.33 -35.50 28.47
N VAL A 48 38.90 -36.39 27.66
CA VAL A 48 38.63 -36.49 26.22
C VAL A 48 37.17 -36.86 25.92
N ARG A 49 36.56 -37.79 26.68
CA ARG A 49 35.15 -38.17 26.46
C ARG A 49 34.20 -37.05 26.85
N ILE A 50 34.47 -36.40 27.98
CA ILE A 50 33.67 -35.25 28.45
C ILE A 50 33.77 -34.09 27.45
N ALA A 51 34.97 -33.76 26.99
CA ALA A 51 35.18 -32.71 25.99
C ALA A 51 34.43 -33.01 24.68
N ASN A 52 34.47 -34.25 24.21
CA ASN A 52 33.73 -34.68 23.03
C ASN A 52 32.21 -34.61 23.24
N ASP A 53 31.70 -35.07 24.38
CA ASP A 53 30.27 -35.03 24.68
C ASP A 53 29.76 -33.58 24.77
N VAL A 54 30.51 -32.68 25.41
CA VAL A 54 30.20 -31.24 25.47
C VAL A 54 30.25 -30.62 24.07
N PHE A 55 31.26 -30.95 23.27
CA PHE A 55 31.37 -30.43 21.91
C PHE A 55 30.20 -30.89 21.03
N GLN A 56 29.81 -32.16 21.11
CA GLN A 56 28.66 -32.69 20.39
C GLN A 56 27.35 -32.01 20.84
N GLN A 57 27.16 -31.80 22.15
CA GLN A 57 26.00 -31.06 22.66
C GLN A 57 25.96 -29.61 22.15
N LEU A 58 27.11 -28.93 22.08
CA LEU A 58 27.21 -27.59 21.53
C LEU A 58 26.84 -27.56 20.04
N LEU A 59 27.34 -28.52 19.25
CA LEU A 59 27.00 -28.62 17.83
C LEU A 59 25.50 -28.85 17.60
N VAL A 60 24.89 -29.76 18.38
CA VAL A 60 23.44 -30.01 18.30
C VAL A 60 22.66 -28.74 18.63
N ARG A 61 22.99 -28.06 19.74
CA ARG A 61 22.31 -26.82 20.13
C ARG A 61 22.49 -25.70 19.11
N LEU A 62 23.68 -25.58 18.53
CA LEU A 62 23.95 -24.59 17.50
C LEU A 62 23.15 -24.88 16.23
N HIS A 63 23.06 -26.14 15.83
CA HIS A 63 22.25 -26.56 14.70
C HIS A 63 20.76 -26.28 14.92
N GLU A 64 20.21 -26.65 16.08
CA GLU A 64 18.82 -26.35 16.46
C GLU A 64 18.55 -24.84 16.48
N SER A 65 19.46 -24.06 17.06
CA SER A 65 19.35 -22.60 17.09
C SER A 65 19.37 -22.00 15.68
N HIS A 66 20.22 -22.52 14.79
CA HIS A 66 20.28 -22.08 13.40
C HIS A 66 19.01 -22.43 12.62
N GLU A 67 18.46 -23.63 12.82
CA GLU A 67 17.19 -24.04 12.21
C GLU A 67 16.04 -23.16 12.70
N LEU A 68 15.95 -22.89 14.00
CA LEU A 68 14.95 -21.98 14.56
C LEU A 68 15.08 -20.55 14.02
N PHE A 69 16.31 -20.03 13.93
CA PHE A 69 16.60 -18.74 13.33
C PHE A 69 16.16 -18.70 11.86
N SER A 70 16.55 -19.70 11.07
CA SER A 70 16.19 -19.82 9.66
C SER A 70 14.68 -19.89 9.45
N GLN A 71 13.97 -20.67 10.27
CA GLN A 71 12.50 -20.75 10.24
C GLN A 71 11.86 -19.42 10.59
N THR A 72 12.42 -18.71 11.57
CA THR A 72 11.92 -17.39 11.99
C THR A 72 12.12 -16.36 10.89
N LEU A 73 13.28 -16.36 10.21
CA LEU A 73 13.53 -15.48 9.07
C LEU A 73 12.53 -15.73 7.93
N ARG A 74 12.30 -16.98 7.54
CA ARG A 74 11.30 -17.31 6.51
C ARG A 74 9.89 -16.84 6.89
N ARG A 75 9.51 -16.96 8.17
CA ARG A 75 8.22 -16.44 8.67
C ARG A 75 8.14 -14.92 8.63
N LEU A 76 9.23 -14.22 8.96
CA LEU A 76 9.31 -12.76 8.90
C LEU A 76 9.21 -12.26 7.45
N GLU A 77 9.91 -12.93 6.53
CA GLU A 77 9.87 -12.63 5.10
C GLU A 77 8.45 -12.80 4.54
N ALA A 78 7.81 -13.95 4.77
CA ALA A 78 6.44 -14.20 4.35
C ALA A 78 5.45 -13.15 4.92
N ARG A 79 5.62 -12.74 6.18
CA ARG A 79 4.80 -11.70 6.79
C ARG A 79 5.07 -10.31 6.23
N ALA A 80 6.32 -10.02 5.85
CA ALA A 80 6.66 -8.76 5.20
C ALA A 80 6.03 -8.69 3.80
N GLU A 81 6.16 -9.75 3.01
CA GLU A 81 5.56 -9.87 1.69
C GLU A 81 4.03 -9.72 1.75
N GLN A 82 3.37 -10.43 2.67
CA GLN A 82 1.92 -10.33 2.86
C GLN A 82 1.47 -8.90 3.23
N ARG A 83 2.25 -8.17 4.05
CA ARG A 83 1.92 -6.78 4.38
C ARG A 83 2.08 -5.86 3.18
N THR A 84 3.12 -6.08 2.37
CA THR A 84 3.35 -5.32 1.14
C THR A 84 2.21 -5.53 0.16
N THR A 85 1.79 -6.78 -0.09
CA THR A 85 0.69 -7.08 -1.00
C THR A 85 -0.63 -6.46 -0.53
N GLN A 86 -0.97 -6.59 0.76
CA GLN A 86 -2.16 -5.93 1.32
C GLN A 86 -2.12 -4.40 1.19
N PHE A 87 -0.95 -3.81 1.39
CA PHE A 87 -0.77 -2.37 1.23
C PHE A 87 -0.97 -1.96 -0.24
N GLU A 88 -0.37 -2.67 -1.18
CA GLU A 88 -0.51 -2.41 -2.62
C GLU A 88 -1.97 -2.57 -3.09
N GLU A 89 -2.66 -3.62 -2.64
CA GLU A 89 -4.09 -3.82 -2.91
C GLU A 89 -4.94 -2.66 -2.35
N SER A 90 -4.67 -2.22 -1.12
CA SER A 90 -5.36 -1.09 -0.51
C SER A 90 -5.12 0.20 -1.31
N GLN A 91 -3.89 0.46 -1.73
CA GLN A 91 -3.51 1.60 -2.54
C GLN A 91 -4.20 1.56 -3.92
N ALA A 92 -4.20 0.40 -4.58
CA ALA A 92 -4.88 0.20 -5.84
C ALA A 92 -6.39 0.44 -5.72
N SER A 93 -7.01 -0.01 -4.62
CA SER A 93 -8.42 0.23 -4.34
C SER A 93 -8.73 1.72 -4.18
N ILE A 94 -7.85 2.46 -3.48
CA ILE A 94 -7.98 3.91 -3.29
C ILE A 94 -7.91 4.64 -4.63
N ARG A 95 -6.91 4.32 -5.46
CA ARG A 95 -6.76 4.94 -6.79
C ARG A 95 -7.93 4.61 -7.70
N ARG A 96 -8.48 3.40 -7.62
CA ARG A 96 -9.57 2.96 -8.49
C ARG A 96 -10.94 3.52 -8.11
N TYR A 97 -11.24 3.59 -6.82
CA TYR A 97 -12.61 3.89 -6.35
C TYR A 97 -12.75 5.25 -5.67
N HIS A 98 -11.74 5.67 -4.90
CA HIS A 98 -11.82 6.87 -4.08
C HIS A 98 -11.27 8.10 -4.80
N ALA A 99 -10.10 7.98 -5.45
CA ALA A 99 -9.48 9.09 -6.16
C ALA A 99 -10.40 9.75 -7.21
N PRO A 100 -11.12 9.00 -8.07
CA PRO A 100 -11.98 9.62 -9.09
C PRO A 100 -13.18 10.34 -8.49
N ARG A 101 -13.68 9.88 -7.33
CA ARG A 101 -14.77 10.55 -6.60
C ARG A 101 -14.30 11.84 -5.96
N LEU A 102 -13.11 11.83 -5.35
CA LEU A 102 -12.50 13.03 -4.76
C LEU A 102 -12.16 14.07 -5.83
N ALA A 103 -11.55 13.64 -6.94
CA ALA A 103 -11.26 14.51 -8.08
C ALA A 103 -12.55 15.16 -8.62
N ARG A 104 -13.64 14.39 -8.72
CA ARG A 104 -14.95 14.89 -9.14
C ARG A 104 -15.49 15.97 -8.20
N GLN A 105 -15.42 15.76 -6.89
CA GLN A 105 -15.86 16.75 -5.89
C GLN A 105 -14.98 18.00 -5.90
N LEU A 106 -13.66 17.82 -5.99
CA LEU A 106 -12.71 18.93 -6.08
C LEU A 106 -12.98 19.78 -7.33
N LEU A 107 -13.27 19.13 -8.45
CA LEU A 107 -13.66 19.81 -9.68
C LEU A 107 -14.92 20.66 -9.50
N GLU A 108 -15.93 20.16 -8.78
CA GLU A 108 -17.14 20.94 -8.46
C GLU A 108 -16.82 22.14 -7.59
N ILE A 109 -16.08 21.93 -6.50
CA ILE A 109 -15.72 23.00 -5.57
C ILE A 109 -14.91 24.09 -6.29
N THR A 110 -13.88 23.70 -7.04
CA THR A 110 -13.03 24.64 -7.79
C THR A 110 -13.81 25.36 -8.89
N SER A 111 -14.73 24.67 -9.59
CA SER A 111 -15.58 25.33 -10.60
C SER A 111 -16.54 26.35 -9.98
N LEU A 112 -17.13 26.05 -8.81
CA LEU A 112 -17.98 26.99 -8.07
C LEU A 112 -17.18 28.18 -7.54
N GLN A 113 -15.99 27.95 -6.99
CA GLN A 113 -15.10 29.02 -6.53
C GLN A 113 -14.71 29.94 -7.70
N ASN A 114 -14.31 29.36 -8.83
CA ASN A 114 -13.98 30.10 -10.04
C ASN A 114 -15.17 30.94 -10.53
N LEU A 115 -16.39 30.40 -10.48
CA LEU A 115 -17.60 31.14 -10.82
C LEU A 115 -17.80 32.34 -9.89
N ILE A 116 -17.67 32.16 -8.58
CA ILE A 116 -17.88 33.22 -7.59
C ILE A 116 -16.83 34.33 -7.74
N VAL A 117 -15.56 33.96 -7.96
CA VAL A 117 -14.44 34.90 -8.00
C VAL A 117 -14.28 35.59 -9.36
N MET A 118 -14.40 34.84 -10.46
CA MET A 118 -14.08 35.33 -11.81
C MET A 118 -15.32 35.48 -12.71
N GLY A 119 -16.49 35.02 -12.27
CA GLY A 119 -17.69 34.98 -13.09
C GLY A 119 -17.61 33.96 -14.23
N TYR A 120 -18.50 34.09 -15.21
CA TYR A 120 -18.46 33.26 -16.42
C TYR A 120 -17.39 33.77 -17.41
N PRO A 121 -16.70 32.87 -18.13
CA PRO A 121 -15.79 33.28 -19.20
C PRO A 121 -16.57 33.87 -20.37
N ALA A 122 -16.01 34.91 -21.00
CA ALA A 122 -16.54 35.44 -22.23
C ALA A 122 -16.23 34.47 -23.39
N LEU A 123 -17.24 33.83 -23.98
CA LEU A 123 -17.05 32.95 -25.13
C LEU A 123 -16.98 33.78 -26.41
N GLY A 124 -15.92 33.56 -27.18
CA GLY A 124 -15.69 34.11 -28.51
C GLY A 124 -16.02 33.11 -29.62
N ARG A 125 -15.24 33.13 -30.70
CA ARG A 125 -15.46 32.30 -31.88
C ARG A 125 -15.08 30.84 -31.60
N GLU A 126 -15.86 29.89 -32.14
CA GLU A 126 -15.48 28.47 -32.20
C GLU A 126 -14.20 28.31 -33.03
N ILE A 127 -13.17 27.69 -32.41
CA ILE A 127 -11.85 27.43 -33.03
C ILE A 127 -11.60 25.95 -33.30
N GLY A 128 -12.38 25.06 -32.69
CA GLY A 128 -12.28 23.62 -32.94
C GLY A 128 -13.44 22.85 -32.35
N ARG A 129 -13.71 21.69 -32.93
CA ARG A 129 -14.75 20.76 -32.49
C ARG A 129 -14.21 19.35 -32.62
N GLY A 130 -14.22 18.61 -31.53
CA GLY A 130 -13.82 17.21 -31.49
C GLY A 130 -14.88 16.34 -30.82
N GLN A 131 -14.56 15.05 -30.66
CA GLN A 131 -15.47 14.04 -30.13
C GLN A 131 -15.99 14.33 -28.69
N PHE A 132 -15.24 15.11 -27.90
CA PHE A 132 -15.55 15.45 -26.51
C PHE A 132 -15.97 16.91 -26.33
N GLY A 133 -16.24 17.64 -27.41
CA GLY A 133 -16.84 18.96 -27.31
C GLY A 133 -16.28 20.02 -28.24
N VAL A 134 -16.60 21.27 -27.92
CA VAL A 134 -16.30 22.44 -28.74
C VAL A 134 -15.35 23.35 -27.99
N VAL A 135 -14.37 23.91 -28.69
CA VAL A 135 -13.42 24.87 -28.14
C VAL A 135 -13.69 26.25 -28.74
N TYR A 136 -13.82 27.22 -27.85
CA TYR A 136 -14.04 28.62 -28.16
C TYR A 136 -12.82 29.45 -27.79
N THR A 137 -12.55 30.52 -28.54
CA THR A 137 -11.69 31.59 -28.01
C THR A 137 -12.35 32.23 -26.79
N CYS A 138 -11.56 32.72 -25.86
CA CYS A 138 -12.03 33.47 -24.71
C CYS A 138 -11.11 34.68 -24.53
N PRO A 139 -11.56 35.88 -24.94
CA PRO A 139 -10.72 37.07 -24.86
C PRO A 139 -10.35 37.42 -23.42
N THR A 140 -11.28 37.22 -22.48
CA THR A 140 -11.09 37.51 -21.06
C THR A 140 -11.88 36.56 -20.14
N TRP A 141 -11.30 36.23 -18.99
CA TRP A 141 -11.99 35.60 -17.86
C TRP A 141 -11.34 36.02 -16.54
N GLY A 142 -12.07 36.76 -15.70
CA GLY A 142 -11.46 37.46 -14.57
C GLY A 142 -10.31 38.37 -15.05
N SER A 143 -9.11 38.17 -14.49
CA SER A 143 -7.89 38.89 -14.87
C SER A 143 -7.11 38.23 -16.03
N LEU A 144 -7.53 37.04 -16.48
CA LEU A 144 -6.87 36.29 -17.53
C LEU A 144 -7.32 36.74 -18.92
N LYS A 145 -6.41 36.69 -19.89
CA LYS A 145 -6.64 37.10 -21.29
C LYS A 145 -6.14 36.04 -22.27
N ASN A 146 -6.66 36.07 -23.51
CA ASN A 146 -6.23 35.21 -24.62
C ASN A 146 -6.29 33.71 -24.28
N LEU A 147 -7.44 33.28 -23.77
CA LEU A 147 -7.69 31.90 -23.36
C LEU A 147 -8.41 31.10 -24.46
N ALA A 148 -8.37 29.78 -24.32
CA ALA A 148 -9.27 28.86 -25.01
C ALA A 148 -10.16 28.18 -23.97
N VAL A 149 -11.46 28.08 -24.26
CA VAL A 149 -12.44 27.42 -23.40
C VAL A 149 -12.98 26.19 -24.11
N LYS A 150 -12.72 25.01 -23.54
CA LYS A 150 -13.28 23.73 -24.00
C LYS A 150 -14.57 23.43 -23.26
N SER A 151 -15.68 23.38 -23.99
CA SER A 151 -16.98 22.97 -23.47
C SER A 151 -17.12 21.46 -23.59
N VAL A 152 -17.10 20.75 -22.47
CA VAL A 152 -17.31 19.29 -22.38
C VAL A 152 -18.60 19.03 -21.62
N VAL A 153 -19.43 18.12 -22.15
CA VAL A 153 -20.61 17.61 -21.45
C VAL A 153 -20.47 16.09 -21.38
N PRO A 154 -19.94 15.55 -20.27
CA PRO A 154 -19.83 14.11 -20.08
C PRO A 154 -21.20 13.44 -20.07
N ALA A 155 -21.31 12.31 -20.76
CA ALA A 155 -22.58 11.59 -20.94
C ALA A 155 -23.09 10.91 -19.67
N ASP A 156 -22.20 10.49 -18.77
CA ASP A 156 -22.52 9.82 -17.52
C ASP A 156 -21.51 10.12 -16.41
N GLU A 157 -21.78 9.61 -15.20
CA GLU A 157 -20.91 9.79 -14.02
C GLU A 157 -19.54 9.13 -14.15
N LYS A 158 -19.39 8.14 -15.04
CA LYS A 158 -18.09 7.51 -15.30
C LYS A 158 -17.21 8.49 -16.07
N HIS A 159 -17.71 9.05 -17.18
CA HIS A 159 -16.99 10.04 -17.98
C HIS A 159 -16.70 11.32 -17.16
N TRP A 160 -17.61 11.72 -16.26
CA TRP A 160 -17.36 12.82 -15.33
C TRP A 160 -16.15 12.57 -14.41
N ARG A 161 -16.01 11.35 -13.89
CA ARG A 161 -14.88 10.97 -13.02
C ARG A 161 -13.56 10.86 -13.80
N GLU A 162 -13.60 10.34 -15.02
CA GLU A 162 -12.42 10.29 -15.90
C GLU A 162 -11.90 11.69 -16.23
N LEU A 163 -12.79 12.59 -16.66
CA LEU A 163 -12.45 13.99 -16.92
C LEU A 163 -11.90 14.69 -15.68
N ALA A 164 -12.49 14.44 -14.51
CA ALA A 164 -12.01 15.04 -13.27
C ALA A 164 -10.61 14.56 -12.88
N MET A 165 -10.30 13.28 -13.10
CA MET A 165 -8.95 12.76 -12.89
C MET A 165 -7.94 13.35 -13.87
N GLU A 166 -8.32 13.51 -15.14
CA GLU A 166 -7.48 14.15 -16.15
C GLU A 166 -7.12 15.59 -15.74
N ILE A 167 -8.13 16.40 -15.39
CA ILE A 167 -7.92 17.78 -14.93
C ILE A 167 -7.09 17.84 -13.65
N TYR A 168 -7.34 16.93 -12.71
CA TYR A 168 -6.57 16.82 -11.48
C TYR A 168 -5.08 16.57 -11.78
N TYR A 169 -4.77 15.60 -12.65
CA TYR A 169 -3.38 15.32 -13.00
C TYR A 169 -2.71 16.44 -13.78
N ILE A 170 -3.43 17.09 -14.70
CA ILE A 170 -2.92 18.27 -15.42
C ILE A 170 -2.57 19.39 -14.43
N GLY A 171 -3.40 19.61 -13.40
CA GLY A 171 -3.15 20.62 -12.36
C GLY A 171 -1.91 20.34 -11.50
N GLU A 172 -1.55 19.07 -11.34
CA GLU A 172 -0.38 18.62 -10.57
C GLU A 172 0.90 18.53 -11.42
N MET A 173 0.81 18.69 -12.75
CA MET A 173 1.99 18.66 -13.63
C MET A 173 2.83 19.94 -13.51
N THR A 174 4.15 19.78 -13.37
CA THR A 174 5.10 20.90 -13.45
C THR A 174 5.09 21.51 -14.87
N PRO A 175 5.43 22.81 -15.03
CA PRO A 175 5.28 23.54 -16.29
C PRO A 175 5.92 22.85 -17.51
N VAL A 176 7.08 22.20 -17.32
CA VAL A 176 7.86 21.53 -18.37
C VAL A 176 7.18 20.24 -18.89
N ARG A 177 6.37 19.58 -18.05
CA ARG A 177 5.71 18.32 -18.41
C ARG A 177 4.31 18.54 -18.99
N ALA A 178 3.70 19.68 -18.67
CA ALA A 178 2.43 20.10 -19.24
C ALA A 178 2.55 20.41 -20.74
N GLU A 179 3.67 20.99 -21.22
CA GLU A 179 3.86 21.32 -22.63
C GLU A 179 3.80 20.09 -23.55
N GLY A 180 4.41 18.96 -23.16
CA GLY A 180 4.38 17.72 -23.96
C GLY A 180 3.00 17.04 -24.01
N PHE A 181 2.26 17.05 -22.90
CA PHE A 181 0.90 16.49 -22.85
C PHE A 181 -0.11 17.37 -23.62
N LEU A 182 0.06 18.68 -23.55
CA LEU A 182 -0.72 19.63 -24.35
C LEU A 182 -0.45 19.44 -25.85
N GLN A 183 0.78 19.09 -26.23
CA GLN A 183 1.14 18.81 -27.63
C GLN A 183 0.46 17.55 -28.18
N GLU A 184 0.34 16.47 -27.39
CA GLU A 184 -0.45 15.28 -27.76
C GLU A 184 -1.95 15.61 -27.90
N MET A 185 -2.50 16.45 -27.01
CA MET A 185 -3.87 16.95 -27.15
C MET A 185 -4.04 17.92 -28.33
N GLU A 186 -3.01 18.64 -28.77
CA GLU A 186 -3.05 19.51 -29.94
C GLU A 186 -3.12 18.72 -31.25
N GLU A 187 -2.39 17.62 -31.36
CA GLU A 187 -2.34 16.77 -32.56
C GLU A 187 -3.64 16.00 -32.80
N GLU A 188 -4.33 15.60 -31.73
CA GLU A 188 -5.57 14.82 -31.83
C GLU A 188 -6.83 15.72 -32.01
N TRP A 189 -6.75 17.03 -31.72
CA TRP A 189 -7.95 17.88 -31.57
C TRP A 189 -8.07 19.10 -32.50
N PHE A 190 -7.02 19.55 -33.20
CA PHE A 190 -7.08 20.83 -33.92
C PHE A 190 -6.48 20.85 -35.34
N SER A 191 -7.15 21.61 -36.20
CA SER A 191 -6.67 22.06 -37.52
C SER A 191 -5.53 23.08 -37.37
N GLU A 192 -4.55 23.03 -38.28
CA GLU A 192 -3.29 23.80 -38.29
C GLU A 192 -3.40 25.33 -38.09
N ASN A 193 -4.58 25.93 -38.32
CA ASN A 193 -4.75 27.39 -38.30
C ASN A 193 -4.83 28.04 -36.90
N ALA A 194 -4.95 27.27 -35.81
CA ALA A 194 -5.13 27.83 -34.45
C ALA A 194 -3.82 28.08 -33.67
N LYS A 195 -2.66 27.67 -34.23
CA LYS A 195 -1.42 27.47 -33.46
C LYS A 195 -0.57 28.73 -33.20
N SER A 196 -0.81 29.87 -33.87
CA SER A 196 0.21 30.94 -33.95
C SER A 196 0.08 32.13 -32.99
N SER A 197 -0.89 32.20 -32.07
CA SER A 197 -1.12 33.45 -31.30
C SER A 197 -1.61 33.34 -29.85
N PHE A 198 -1.78 32.15 -29.28
CA PHE A 198 -2.48 31.99 -27.99
C PHE A 198 -1.56 31.58 -26.84
N GLN A 199 -1.73 32.23 -25.67
CA GLN A 199 -1.14 31.78 -24.41
C GLN A 199 -2.00 30.64 -23.86
N TRP A 200 -1.53 29.39 -23.99
CA TRP A 200 -2.27 28.20 -23.59
C TRP A 200 -2.35 28.06 -22.06
N ARG A 201 -3.32 28.73 -21.44
CA ARG A 201 -3.80 28.38 -20.11
C ARG A 201 -5.12 27.64 -20.28
N LEU A 202 -5.08 26.31 -20.22
CA LEU A 202 -6.28 25.49 -20.24
C LEU A 202 -7.08 25.75 -18.96
N VAL A 203 -7.95 26.74 -19.01
CA VAL A 203 -8.99 26.89 -18.01
C VAL A 203 -10.11 25.95 -18.41
N ALA A 204 -10.23 24.84 -17.69
CA ALA A 204 -11.42 24.01 -17.72
C ALA A 204 -12.59 24.79 -17.10
N ALA A 205 -13.15 25.74 -17.84
CA ALA A 205 -14.45 26.33 -17.54
C ALA A 205 -15.53 25.31 -17.92
N LEU A 206 -15.54 24.22 -17.17
CA LEU A 206 -16.56 23.19 -17.24
C LEU A 206 -17.88 23.83 -16.88
N ARG A 207 -18.74 23.93 -17.89
CA ARG A 207 -20.02 24.58 -17.78
C ARG A 207 -20.90 23.77 -16.83
N LEU A 208 -20.99 24.29 -15.62
CA LEU A 208 -22.04 24.14 -14.62
C LEU A 208 -23.43 24.06 -15.26
N TYR A 209 -23.87 22.86 -15.63
CA TYR A 209 -25.27 22.60 -16.01
C TYR A 209 -25.95 21.55 -15.14
N ARG A 210 -25.50 21.38 -13.88
CA ARG A 210 -26.24 20.51 -12.94
C ARG A 210 -26.40 21.01 -11.51
N CYS A 211 -25.97 22.23 -11.20
CA CYS A 211 -26.20 22.84 -9.89
C CYS A 211 -27.15 24.05 -9.94
N VAL A 212 -28.07 24.12 -10.90
CA VAL A 212 -29.30 24.93 -10.77
C VAL A 212 -30.39 24.18 -11.54
N GLY A 213 -31.21 23.41 -10.81
CA GLY A 213 -32.53 23.12 -11.32
C GLY A 213 -33.25 24.45 -11.55
N TYR A 214 -33.77 24.65 -12.76
CA TYR A 214 -34.57 25.78 -13.20
C TYR A 214 -33.87 27.15 -13.27
N LEU A 215 -33.56 27.60 -14.49
CA LEU A 215 -33.95 28.95 -14.96
C LEU A 215 -33.98 28.95 -16.52
N PRO A 216 -34.85 29.76 -17.14
CA PRO A 216 -35.52 29.52 -18.43
C PRO A 216 -34.69 29.97 -19.64
N PRO A 217 -35.12 29.66 -20.88
CA PRO A 217 -34.43 30.09 -22.08
C PRO A 217 -34.59 31.59 -22.32
N LEU A 218 -33.53 32.23 -22.82
CA LEU A 218 -33.59 33.50 -23.54
C LEU A 218 -33.54 33.21 -25.04
#